data_AF-A0A356AXK3-F1
#
_entry.id   AF-A0A356AXK3-F1
#
_cell.length_a   1.000
_cell.length_b   1.000
_cell.length_c   1.000
_cell.angle_alpha   90.00
_cell.angle_beta   90.00
_cell.angle_gamma   90.00
#
_symmetry.space_group_name_H-M   'P 1'
#
loop_
_entity.id
_entity.type
_entity.pdbx_description
1 polymer ?
#
loop_
_entity_poly.entity_id
_entity_poly.type
_entity_poly.pdbx_seq_one_letter_code
_entity_poly.pdbx_strand_id
1 'polypeptide(L)'
;MRRISKMDYYAGAFITSLLGSAKGAPALFDETNDSRRLSIATNLGDFNIYIKYTGDSRIAKVRERKKTSWTVNFTDTDIRKLENEFVQETCKNYIALVLSNKGLSDTKIAIIEYENAVRCLQKSTPGGNRRINVVRYGSEHNFICYGATEREGDGFFVNVNFMKCFDKETGEEDEFE
;
A
#
# COMPACT_ATOMS: atom_id res chain seq x y z
N MET A 1 1.96 -29.22 -10.36
CA MET A 1 0.96 -28.44 -9.60
C MET A 1 1.68 -27.24 -9.01
N ARG A 2 1.32 -26.01 -9.38
CA ARG A 2 2.01 -24.79 -8.90
C ARG A 2 1.48 -24.43 -7.52
N ARG A 3 2.36 -24.26 -6.53
CA ARG A 3 1.98 -23.81 -5.19
C ARG A 3 1.75 -22.30 -5.21
N ILE A 4 0.55 -21.87 -4.84
CA ILE A 4 0.21 -20.45 -4.67
C ILE A 4 0.94 -19.94 -3.43
N SER A 5 1.70 -18.86 -3.58
CA SER A 5 2.41 -18.21 -2.48
C SER A 5 1.48 -17.27 -1.71
N LYS A 6 1.86 -16.88 -0.49
CA LYS A 6 1.10 -15.85 0.25
C LYS A 6 1.04 -14.53 -0.51
N MET A 7 2.09 -14.18 -1.25
CA MET A 7 2.10 -12.95 -2.05
C MET A 7 1.00 -12.97 -3.12
N ASP A 8 0.82 -14.10 -3.80
CA ASP A 8 -0.21 -14.25 -4.84
C ASP A 8 -1.63 -14.01 -4.27
N TYR A 9 -1.88 -14.46 -3.02
CA TYR A 9 -3.15 -14.20 -2.33
C TYR A 9 -3.40 -12.70 -2.12
N TYR A 10 -2.42 -11.97 -1.58
CA TYR A 10 -2.58 -10.53 -1.30
C TYR A 10 -2.57 -9.69 -2.58
N ALA A 11 -1.76 -10.05 -3.58
CA ALA A 11 -1.77 -9.43 -4.89
C ALA A 11 -3.14 -9.64 -5.56
N GLY A 12 -3.68 -10.86 -5.49
CA GLY A 12 -5.04 -11.16 -5.95
C GLY A 12 -6.09 -10.28 -5.28
N ALA A 13 -6.06 -10.18 -3.94
CA ALA A 13 -6.97 -9.32 -3.19
C ALA A 13 -6.89 -7.84 -3.62
N PHE A 14 -5.68 -7.33 -3.86
CA PHE A 14 -5.49 -5.97 -4.36
C PHE A 14 -6.07 -5.80 -5.77
N ILE A 15 -5.72 -6.69 -6.70
CA ILE A 15 -6.20 -6.66 -8.09
C ILE A 15 -7.73 -6.74 -8.15
N THR A 16 -8.34 -7.67 -7.41
CA THR A 16 -9.81 -7.81 -7.39
C THR A 16 -10.49 -6.59 -6.77
N SER A 17 -9.89 -5.98 -5.74
CA SER A 17 -10.43 -4.75 -5.14
C SER A 17 -10.36 -3.59 -6.11
N LEU A 18 -9.24 -3.45 -6.84
CA LEU A 18 -9.09 -2.45 -7.89
C LEU A 18 -10.13 -2.63 -8.99
N LEU A 19 -10.29 -3.86 -9.52
CA LEU A 19 -11.28 -4.16 -10.57
C LEU A 19 -12.73 -3.95 -10.13
N GLY A 20 -13.07 -4.30 -8.88
CA GLY A 20 -14.42 -4.10 -8.35
C GLY A 20 -14.78 -2.63 -8.11
N SER A 21 -13.77 -1.76 -8.00
CA SER A 21 -13.96 -0.34 -7.67
C SER A 21 -13.71 0.60 -8.85
N ALA A 22 -12.97 0.16 -9.87
CA ALA A 22 -12.70 0.91 -11.08
C ALA A 22 -13.97 1.03 -11.94
N LYS A 23 -14.81 2.02 -11.63
CA LYS A 23 -15.88 2.45 -12.54
C LYS A 23 -15.21 3.12 -13.76
N GLY A 24 -15.13 2.40 -14.88
CA GLY A 24 -14.95 3.02 -16.20
C GLY A 24 -13.53 3.08 -16.79
N ALA A 25 -12.47 2.66 -16.10
CA ALA A 25 -11.13 2.58 -16.69
C ALA A 25 -10.69 1.11 -16.91
N PRO A 26 -10.42 0.68 -18.16
CA PRO A 26 -9.84 -0.64 -18.40
C PRO A 26 -8.43 -0.69 -17.82
N ALA A 27 -8.25 -1.42 -16.71
CA ALA A 27 -6.93 -1.75 -16.19
C ALA A 27 -6.29 -2.80 -17.10
N LEU A 28 -5.36 -2.38 -17.97
CA LEU A 28 -4.51 -3.29 -18.72
C LEU A 28 -3.36 -3.74 -17.83
N PHE A 29 -3.28 -5.05 -17.58
CA PHE A 29 -2.19 -5.65 -16.82
C PHE A 29 -1.12 -6.15 -17.76
N ASP A 30 0.08 -5.58 -17.67
CA ASP A 30 1.23 -6.10 -18.41
C ASP A 30 1.91 -7.23 -17.66
N GLU A 31 2.44 -8.20 -18.41
CA GLU A 31 3.24 -9.27 -17.83
C GLU A 31 4.52 -8.69 -17.21
N THR A 32 4.77 -9.04 -15.95
CA THR A 32 6.02 -8.74 -15.29
C THR A 32 6.67 -10.04 -14.83
N ASN A 33 8.00 -10.09 -14.87
CA ASN A 33 8.75 -11.21 -14.30
C ASN A 33 8.73 -11.21 -12.76
N ASP A 34 8.07 -10.23 -12.12
CA ASP A 34 7.96 -10.10 -10.68
C ASP A 34 6.49 -10.13 -10.25
N SER A 35 6.05 -11.22 -9.64
CA SER A 35 4.72 -11.39 -9.01
C SER A 35 4.29 -10.25 -8.05
N ARG A 36 5.23 -9.40 -7.63
CA ARG A 36 4.98 -8.25 -6.75
C ARG A 36 4.76 -6.95 -7.51
N ARG A 37 4.96 -6.93 -8.82
CA ARG A 37 4.83 -5.74 -9.65
C ARG A 37 3.58 -5.84 -10.50
N LEU A 38 2.85 -4.74 -10.55
CA LEU A 38 1.63 -4.59 -11.32
C LEU A 38 1.72 -3.30 -12.13
N SER A 39 1.69 -3.43 -13.46
CA SER A 39 1.56 -2.29 -14.36
C SER A 39 0.11 -2.15 -14.77
N ILE A 40 -0.45 -0.95 -14.66
CA ILE A 40 -1.84 -0.64 -14.97
C ILE A 40 -1.90 0.65 -15.78
N ALA A 41 -2.54 0.61 -16.94
CA ALA A 41 -2.94 1.81 -17.68
C ALA A 41 -4.36 2.23 -17.28
N THR A 42 -4.59 3.53 -17.10
CA THR A 42 -5.93 4.13 -16.87
C THR A 42 -6.08 5.45 -17.64
N ASN A 43 -7.26 6.06 -17.60
CA ASN A 43 -7.47 7.43 -18.10
C ASN A 43 -6.65 8.50 -17.34
N LEU A 44 -6.09 8.20 -16.15
CA LEU A 44 -5.24 9.10 -15.38
C LEU A 44 -3.73 8.91 -15.65
N GLY A 45 -3.39 8.04 -16.61
CA GLY A 45 -2.03 7.69 -16.99
C GLY A 45 -1.67 6.25 -16.64
N ASP A 46 -0.39 5.95 -16.78
CA ASP A 46 0.20 4.65 -16.52
C ASP A 46 0.75 4.59 -15.09
N PHE A 47 0.49 3.47 -14.43
CA PHE A 47 0.82 3.24 -13.04
C PHE A 47 1.67 1.99 -12.94
N ASN A 48 2.78 2.10 -12.20
CA ASN A 48 3.65 1.00 -11.89
C ASN A 48 3.63 0.80 -10.38
N ILE A 49 3.12 -0.35 -9.94
CA ILE A 49 2.78 -0.60 -8.54
C ILE A 49 3.59 -1.77 -7.99
N TYR A 50 4.31 -1.54 -6.90
CA TYR A 50 4.94 -2.60 -6.13
C TYR A 50 4.04 -3.01 -4.96
N ILE A 51 3.71 -4.29 -4.87
CA ILE A 51 2.80 -4.84 -3.87
C ILE A 51 3.62 -5.44 -2.73
N LYS A 52 3.30 -4.99 -1.52
CA LYS A 52 3.77 -5.60 -0.28
C LYS A 52 2.59 -5.83 0.64
N TYR A 53 2.73 -6.75 1.58
CA TYR A 53 1.65 -7.08 2.50
C TYR A 53 2.14 -7.29 3.92
N THR A 54 1.19 -7.24 4.84
CA THR A 54 1.33 -7.84 6.16
C THR A 54 0.00 -8.49 6.57
N GLY A 55 0.09 -9.65 7.21
CA GLY A 55 -1.06 -10.38 7.74
C GLY A 55 -1.20 -10.25 9.25
N ASP A 56 -0.54 -9.26 9.85
CA ASP A 56 -0.61 -9.02 11.28
C ASP A 56 -0.90 -7.55 11.57
N SER A 57 -1.83 -7.35 12.49
CA SER A 57 -2.32 -6.03 12.91
C SER A 57 -2.33 -5.98 14.43
N ARG A 58 -1.96 -4.84 15.00
CA ARG A 58 -2.06 -4.59 16.44
C ARG A 58 -3.18 -3.60 16.70
N ILE A 59 -4.00 -3.88 17.71
CA ILE A 59 -5.09 -3.00 18.13
C ILE A 59 -4.80 -2.52 19.54
N ALA A 60 -4.91 -1.22 19.76
CA ALA A 60 -4.77 -0.58 21.07
C ALA A 60 -5.87 0.49 21.26
N LYS A 61 -6.17 0.86 22.50
CA LYS A 61 -7.02 2.01 22.82
C LYS A 61 -6.12 3.17 23.25
N VAL A 62 -6.17 4.29 22.54
CA VAL A 62 -5.35 5.48 22.81
C VAL A 62 -6.27 6.69 22.85
N ARG A 63 -6.30 7.41 23.98
CA ARG A 63 -7.20 8.56 24.20
C ARG A 63 -8.64 8.24 23.77
N GLU A 64 -9.13 7.09 24.24
CA GLU A 64 -10.45 6.53 23.95
C GLU A 64 -10.72 6.08 22.50
N ARG A 65 -9.82 6.37 21.56
CA ARG A 65 -9.93 5.94 20.16
C ARG A 65 -9.29 4.57 19.94
N LYS A 66 -9.89 3.77 19.06
CA LYS A 66 -9.30 2.50 18.59
C LYS A 66 -8.16 2.82 17.63
N LYS A 67 -6.93 2.49 18.01
CA LYS A 67 -5.75 2.55 17.15
C LYS A 67 -5.50 1.17 16.57
N THR A 68 -5.48 1.07 15.24
CA THR A 68 -5.02 -0.13 14.54
C THR A 68 -3.70 0.18 13.86
N SER A 69 -2.71 -0.69 14.02
CA SER A 69 -1.39 -0.51 13.42
C SER A 69 -0.89 -1.77 12.74
N TRP A 70 -0.12 -1.54 11.69
CA TRP A 70 0.52 -2.55 10.88
C TRP A 70 2.00 -2.21 10.71
N THR A 71 2.83 -3.24 10.62
CA THR A 71 4.24 -3.10 10.30
C THR A 71 4.52 -3.93 9.07
N VAL A 72 4.93 -3.28 7.99
CA VAL A 72 5.31 -3.93 6.74
C VAL A 72 6.82 -3.94 6.63
N ASN A 73 7.41 -5.13 6.64
CA ASN A 73 8.86 -5.30 6.59
C ASN A 73 9.35 -5.41 5.14
N PHE A 74 10.48 -4.79 4.86
CA PHE A 74 11.17 -4.83 3.58
C PHE A 74 12.53 -5.49 3.76
N THR A 75 12.78 -6.52 2.97
CA THR A 75 14.07 -7.24 2.90
C THR A 75 15.04 -6.48 2.00
N ASP A 76 16.34 -6.76 2.10
CA ASP A 76 17.33 -6.15 1.20
C ASP A 76 17.05 -6.43 -0.28
N THR A 77 16.49 -7.60 -0.60
CA THR A 77 16.04 -7.90 -1.96
C THR A 77 14.92 -6.97 -2.41
N ASP A 78 13.99 -6.63 -1.51
CA ASP A 78 12.91 -5.69 -1.84
C ASP A 78 13.50 -4.30 -2.11
N ILE A 79 14.43 -3.86 -1.27
CA ILE A 79 15.06 -2.55 -1.43
C ILE A 79 15.85 -2.46 -2.73
N ARG A 80 16.67 -3.49 -3.03
CA ARG A 80 17.42 -3.54 -4.30
C ARG A 80 16.50 -3.49 -5.51
N LYS A 81 15.36 -4.17 -5.48
CA LYS A 81 14.37 -4.11 -6.56
C LYS A 81 13.77 -2.73 -6.69
N LEU A 82 13.36 -2.12 -5.57
CA LEU A 82 12.80 -0.77 -5.56
C LEU A 82 13.78 0.26 -6.11
N GLU A 83 15.05 0.19 -5.72
CA GLU A 83 16.09 1.15 -6.10
C GLU A 83 16.60 0.97 -7.54
N ASN A 84 16.68 -0.27 -8.05
CA ASN A 84 17.37 -0.55 -9.32
C ASN A 84 16.45 -0.95 -10.49
N GLU A 85 15.27 -1.52 -10.22
CA GLU A 85 14.46 -2.20 -11.24
C GLU A 85 13.00 -1.74 -11.29
N PHE A 86 12.53 -1.08 -10.23
CA PHE A 86 11.12 -0.75 -10.09
C PHE A 86 10.73 0.48 -10.89
N VAL A 87 11.40 1.61 -10.68
CA VAL A 87 11.00 2.92 -11.22
C VAL A 87 10.89 2.89 -12.75
N GLN A 88 9.75 3.35 -13.25
CA GLN A 88 9.51 3.61 -14.67
C GLN A 88 9.26 5.10 -14.87
N GLU A 89 10.06 5.76 -15.69
CA GLU A 89 10.02 7.22 -15.89
C GLU A 89 8.69 7.72 -16.47
N THR A 90 8.03 6.91 -17.30
CA THR A 90 6.75 7.25 -17.93
C THR A 90 5.54 6.95 -17.06
N CYS A 91 5.73 6.28 -15.91
CA CYS A 91 4.66 5.82 -15.04
C CYS A 91 4.66 6.54 -13.70
N LYS A 92 3.49 6.65 -13.07
CA LYS A 92 3.40 6.97 -11.65
C LYS A 92 3.78 5.74 -10.84
N ASN A 93 4.83 5.85 -10.04
CA ASN A 93 5.38 4.74 -9.28
C ASN A 93 4.79 4.73 -7.86
N TYR A 94 4.08 3.65 -7.51
CA TYR A 94 3.41 3.51 -6.22
C TYR A 94 3.78 2.22 -5.50
N ILE A 95 3.70 2.23 -4.18
CA ILE A 95 3.79 1.04 -3.33
C ILE A 95 2.41 0.78 -2.74
N ALA A 96 1.82 -0.36 -3.10
CA ALA A 96 0.59 -0.85 -2.49
C ALA A 96 0.90 -1.73 -1.28
N LEU A 97 0.46 -1.28 -0.10
CA LEU A 97 0.54 -2.05 1.13
C LEU A 97 -0.82 -2.69 1.42
N VAL A 98 -0.89 -4.01 1.30
CA VAL A 98 -2.08 -4.79 1.66
C VAL A 98 -1.99 -5.17 3.14
N LEU A 99 -2.85 -4.58 3.96
CA LEU A 99 -2.78 -4.57 5.41
C LEU A 99 -3.91 -5.41 6.00
N SER A 100 -3.59 -6.59 6.51
CA SER A 100 -4.58 -7.52 7.04
C SER A 100 -4.31 -7.86 8.51
N ASN A 101 -5.34 -8.36 9.19
CA ASN A 101 -5.21 -9.12 10.43
C ASN A 101 -4.93 -10.62 10.14
N LYS A 102 -4.58 -11.39 11.19
CA LYS A 102 -4.23 -12.82 11.08
C LYS A 102 -5.32 -13.70 10.47
N GLY A 103 -6.59 -13.31 10.67
CA GLY A 103 -7.75 -14.03 10.16
C GLY A 103 -8.22 -13.58 8.79
N LEU A 104 -7.56 -12.60 8.15
CA LEU A 104 -7.96 -12.02 6.87
C LEU A 104 -9.37 -11.38 6.84
N SER A 105 -9.99 -11.25 8.01
CA SER A 105 -11.35 -10.71 8.18
C SER A 105 -11.42 -9.19 8.08
N ASP A 106 -10.28 -8.52 8.18
CA ASP A 106 -10.16 -7.07 8.06
C ASP A 106 -8.90 -6.76 7.25
N THR A 107 -9.09 -6.53 5.94
CA THR A 107 -8.03 -6.17 5.00
C THR A 107 -8.26 -4.74 4.51
N LYS A 108 -7.20 -3.94 4.53
CA LYS A 108 -7.18 -2.57 4.01
C LYS A 108 -6.01 -2.41 3.05
N ILE A 109 -6.05 -1.39 2.20
CA ILE A 109 -4.99 -1.08 1.24
C ILE A 109 -4.53 0.36 1.48
N ALA A 110 -3.22 0.57 1.62
CA ALA A 110 -2.61 1.88 1.63
C ALA A 110 -1.73 2.02 0.38
N ILE A 111 -1.95 3.08 -0.40
CA ILE A 111 -1.14 3.40 -1.59
C ILE A 111 -0.20 4.55 -1.22
N ILE A 112 1.09 4.35 -1.43
CA ILE A 112 2.15 5.28 -1.06
C ILE A 112 2.96 5.61 -2.31
N GLU A 113 3.19 6.88 -2.60
CA GLU A 113 4.12 7.29 -3.67
C GLU A 113 5.52 6.74 -3.43
N TYR A 114 6.21 6.33 -4.49
CA TYR A 114 7.54 5.73 -4.42
C TYR A 114 8.52 6.57 -3.57
N GLU A 115 8.55 7.88 -3.76
CA GLU A 115 9.44 8.80 -3.06
C GLU A 115 9.19 8.79 -1.54
N ASN A 116 7.92 8.78 -1.14
CA ASN A 116 7.52 8.71 0.27
C ASN A 116 7.89 7.34 0.88
N ALA A 117 7.71 6.26 0.13
CA ALA A 117 8.10 4.93 0.57
C ALA A 117 9.62 4.80 0.73
N VAL A 118 10.40 5.25 -0.25
CA VAL A 118 11.87 5.21 -0.19
C VAL A 118 12.37 6.04 0.98
N ARG A 119 11.82 7.24 1.23
CA ARG A 119 12.15 8.04 2.41
C ARG A 119 12.01 7.24 3.71
N CYS A 120 10.92 6.50 3.88
CA CYS A 120 10.72 5.64 5.06
C CYS A 120 11.70 4.47 5.15
N LEU A 121 12.23 4.01 4.02
CA LEU A 121 13.10 2.84 3.91
C LEU A 121 14.59 3.19 3.89
N GLN A 122 14.96 4.47 3.71
CA GLN A 122 16.35 4.95 3.72
C GLN A 122 17.09 4.58 5.01
N LYS A 123 16.41 4.71 6.16
CA LYS A 123 16.99 4.45 7.48
C LYS A 123 16.67 3.03 7.93
N SER A 124 17.69 2.20 8.10
CA SER A 124 17.57 0.90 8.74
C SER A 124 17.59 1.06 10.27
N THR A 125 16.89 0.16 10.96
CA THR A 125 17.11 -0.02 12.40
C THR A 125 18.52 -0.56 12.67
N PRO A 126 19.04 -0.50 13.91
CA PRO A 126 20.34 -1.08 14.25
C PRO A 126 20.48 -2.57 13.86
N GLY A 127 19.37 -3.30 13.76
CA GLY A 127 19.32 -4.69 13.28
C GLY A 127 19.16 -4.84 11.76
N GLY A 128 19.39 -3.80 10.97
CA GLY A 128 19.28 -3.81 9.50
C GLY A 128 17.85 -3.78 8.95
N ASN A 129 16.84 -4.04 9.77
CA ASN A 129 15.46 -4.10 9.30
C ASN A 129 14.95 -2.73 8.85
N ARG A 130 14.38 -2.71 7.64
CA ARG A 130 13.63 -1.59 7.07
C ARG A 130 12.14 -1.92 7.08
N ARG A 131 11.31 -0.97 7.48
CA ARG A 131 9.87 -1.18 7.60
C ARG A 131 9.12 0.12 7.43
N ILE A 132 7.89 0.00 6.93
CA ILE A 132 6.90 1.07 6.96
C ILE A 132 5.86 0.69 8.00
N ASN A 133 5.64 1.59 8.95
CA ASN A 133 4.55 1.48 9.91
C ASN A 133 3.34 2.21 9.33
N VAL A 134 2.17 1.61 9.46
CA VAL A 134 0.90 2.19 9.05
C VAL A 134 -0.04 2.19 10.24
N VAL A 135 -0.67 3.32 10.52
CA VAL A 135 -1.59 3.51 11.65
C VAL A 135 -2.90 4.10 11.15
N ARG A 136 -4.01 3.65 11.75
CA ARG A 136 -5.32 4.28 11.61
C ARG A 136 -5.99 4.42 12.98
N TYR A 137 -6.62 5.56 13.22
CA TYR A 137 -7.48 5.78 14.38
C TYR A 137 -8.95 5.73 13.98
N GLY A 138 -9.73 4.89 14.66
CA GLY A 138 -11.18 4.81 14.50
C GLY A 138 -11.65 4.74 13.04
N SER A 139 -12.57 5.63 12.69
CA SER A 139 -13.14 5.81 11.35
C SER A 139 -12.41 6.84 10.50
N GLU A 140 -11.25 7.35 10.92
CA GLU A 140 -10.53 8.39 10.16
C GLU A 140 -10.30 7.98 8.71
N HIS A 141 -10.37 8.97 7.81
CA HIS A 141 -10.28 8.78 6.36
C HIS A 141 -8.84 8.67 5.85
N ASN A 142 -7.85 8.73 6.75
CA ASN A 142 -6.44 8.63 6.41
C ASN A 142 -5.72 7.58 7.26
N PHE A 143 -4.71 6.98 6.68
CA PHE A 143 -3.63 6.31 7.39
C PHE A 143 -2.49 7.29 7.66
N ILE A 144 -1.76 7.06 8.75
CA ILE A 144 -0.46 7.68 9.02
C ILE A 144 0.62 6.66 8.68
N CYS A 145 1.53 7.02 7.78
CA CYS A 145 2.64 6.19 7.34
C CYS A 145 3.98 6.80 7.78
N TYR A 146 4.88 5.98 8.31
CA TYR A 146 6.19 6.43 8.77
C TYR A 146 7.23 5.29 8.80
N GLY A 147 8.50 5.66 8.69
CA GLY A 147 9.63 4.75 8.63
C GLY A 147 10.01 4.13 9.97
N ALA A 148 11.05 3.29 9.95
CA ALA A 148 11.46 2.50 11.10
C ALA A 148 12.01 3.34 12.27
N THR A 149 12.68 4.45 11.94
CA THR A 149 13.34 5.38 12.87
C THR A 149 12.55 6.65 13.12
N GLU A 150 11.36 6.75 12.53
CA GLU A 150 10.48 7.91 12.63
C GLU A 150 9.41 7.66 13.69
N ARG A 151 8.84 8.74 14.23
CA ARG A 151 7.67 8.66 15.11
C ARG A 151 6.41 8.92 14.29
N GLU A 152 5.28 8.48 14.82
CA GLU A 152 3.98 8.68 14.17
C GLU A 152 3.68 10.16 13.86
N GLY A 153 4.07 11.09 14.73
CA GLY A 153 3.87 12.53 14.51
C GLY A 153 4.74 13.14 13.40
N ASP A 154 5.78 12.41 12.95
CA ASP A 154 6.66 12.81 11.85
C ASP A 154 6.21 12.16 10.51
N GLY A 155 5.13 11.36 10.55
CA GLY A 155 4.62 10.61 9.40
C GLY A 155 3.83 11.46 8.40
N PHE A 156 3.47 10.85 7.27
CA PHE A 156 2.63 11.44 6.24
C PHE A 156 1.29 10.72 6.14
N PHE A 157 0.30 11.41 5.58
CA PHE A 157 -1.05 10.90 5.45
C PHE A 157 -1.28 10.28 4.07
N VAL A 158 -1.96 9.14 4.03
CA VAL A 158 -2.49 8.54 2.80
C VAL A 158 -3.96 8.19 2.97
N ASN A 159 -4.76 8.36 1.92
CA ASN A 159 -6.21 8.16 2.02
C ASN A 159 -6.55 6.68 2.22
N VAL A 160 -7.59 6.40 3.01
CA VAL A 160 -8.12 5.05 3.22
C VAL A 160 -8.86 4.54 1.98
N ASN A 161 -9.56 5.43 1.26
CA ASN A 161 -10.08 5.14 -0.06
C ASN A 161 -8.95 5.26 -1.08
N PHE A 162 -8.24 4.14 -1.29
CA PHE A 162 -7.10 4.09 -2.19
C PHE A 162 -7.46 4.34 -3.66
N MET A 163 -8.74 4.26 -4.04
CA MET A 163 -9.18 4.54 -5.41
C MET A 163 -8.99 6.00 -5.81
N LYS A 164 -8.88 6.92 -4.84
CA LYS A 164 -8.52 8.32 -5.10
C LYS A 164 -7.17 8.47 -5.81
N CYS A 165 -6.30 7.46 -5.77
CA CYS A 165 -5.04 7.45 -6.51
C CYS A 165 -5.22 7.10 -8.00
N PHE A 166 -6.30 6.40 -8.35
CA PHE A 166 -6.54 5.83 -9.68
C PHE A 166 -7.79 6.38 -10.37
N ASP A 167 -8.61 7.15 -9.65
CA ASP A 167 -9.84 7.74 -10.16
C ASP A 167 -10.00 9.18 -9.64
N LYS A 168 -10.35 10.10 -10.54
CA LYS A 168 -10.57 11.53 -10.22
C LYS A 168 -11.97 11.78 -9.64
N GLU A 169 -12.92 10.86 -9.82
CA GLU A 169 -14.35 11.13 -9.54
C GLU A 169 -14.75 10.97 -8.06
N THR A 170 -13.92 10.41 -7.18
CA THR A 170 -14.29 10.19 -5.76
C THR A 170 -14.10 11.42 -4.85
N GLY A 171 -14.18 12.62 -5.42
CA GLY A 171 -14.00 13.91 -4.74
C GLY A 171 -15.28 14.58 -4.25
N GLU A 172 -16.45 14.24 -4.78
CA GLU A 172 -17.72 14.92 -4.49
C GLU A 172 -18.88 13.90 -4.50
N GLU A 173 -19.07 13.15 -3.42
CA GLU A 173 -20.31 12.42 -3.11
C GLU A 173 -20.15 11.83 -1.70
N ASP A 174 -20.23 12.69 -0.68
CA ASP A 174 -20.51 12.32 0.73
C ASP A 174 -20.90 13.59 1.54
N GLU A 175 -21.55 14.57 0.89
CA GLU A 175 -22.47 15.50 1.55
C GLU A 175 -23.86 15.13 1.04
N PHE A 176 -24.85 15.07 1.94
CA PHE A 176 -26.24 14.59 1.76
C PHE A 176 -26.45 13.07 1.94
N GLU A 177 -26.60 12.65 3.20
CA GLU A 177 -27.92 12.34 3.81
C GLU A 177 -27.84 12.32 5.34
#